data_AF-A0A1D7TZA2-F1
#
_entry.id   AF-A0A1D7TZA2-F1
#
_cell.length_a   1.000
_cell.length_b   1.000
_cell.length_c   1.000
_cell.angle_alpha   90.00
_cell.angle_beta   90.00
_cell.angle_gamma   90.00
#
_symmetry.space_group_name_H-M   'P 1'
#
loop_
_entity.id
_entity.type
_entity.pdbx_description
1 polymer ?
#
loop_
_entity_poly.entity_id
_entity_poly.type
_entity_poly.pdbx_seq_one_letter_code
_entity_poly.pdbx_strand_id
1 'polypeptide(L)'
;MDLSTAQRATITDGRMVIAGLPGHFVQAPARRLTLEASGLAALSGYALRDGALANDSRIAARAKLPEDSLGRAGLSEEAGEMPLAIRPLPEGGMATRMLLVLAHGGEEPGYHATLWLPNEIFSALKQDVEADRAGQLSLVATTSLWLDEAERDAPTERPVAWRLGPAPDDEGSVPARGLVERIGWSAAAASPTFAQADEEPEETVAEALTRLNWSLKQIALVLLFLMIIAALK
;
A
#
# COMPACT_ATOMS: atom_id res chain seq x y z
N MET A 1 -19.43 25.99 7.09
CA MET A 1 -19.93 25.53 5.78
C MET A 1 -19.97 24.01 5.90
N ASP A 2 -21.14 23.46 6.21
CA ASP A 2 -21.31 22.04 6.51
C ASP A 2 -21.13 21.20 5.24
N LEU A 3 -20.06 20.42 5.18
CA LEU A 3 -19.76 19.46 4.11
C LEU A 3 -20.19 18.04 4.52
N SER A 4 -21.39 17.87 5.08
CA SER A 4 -21.95 16.53 5.40
C SER A 4 -23.11 16.16 4.46
N THR A 5 -23.05 16.60 3.21
CA THR A 5 -24.05 16.17 2.22
C THR A 5 -23.51 14.91 1.56
N ALA A 6 -24.11 13.76 1.91
CA ALA A 6 -23.81 12.47 1.29
C ALA A 6 -23.62 12.65 -0.23
N GLN A 7 -22.39 12.52 -0.71
CA GLN A 7 -22.06 12.87 -2.08
C GLN A 7 -22.52 11.75 -3.02
N ARG A 8 -23.80 11.81 -3.39
CA ARG A 8 -24.44 10.75 -4.17
C ARG A 8 -23.86 10.73 -5.58
N ALA A 9 -23.05 9.72 -5.89
CA ALA A 9 -22.67 9.41 -7.25
C ALA A 9 -23.84 8.75 -7.99
N THR A 10 -24.11 9.23 -9.20
CA THR A 10 -25.04 8.59 -10.14
C THR A 10 -24.24 8.13 -11.35
N ILE A 11 -24.39 6.87 -11.72
CA ILE A 11 -23.73 6.28 -12.88
C ILE A 11 -24.79 6.06 -13.96
N THR A 12 -24.64 6.74 -15.08
CA THR A 12 -25.54 6.64 -16.24
C THR A 12 -24.69 6.55 -17.51
N ASP A 13 -24.95 5.54 -18.34
CA ASP A 13 -24.26 5.33 -19.62
C ASP A 13 -22.71 5.30 -19.51
N GLY A 14 -22.19 4.63 -18.46
CA GLY A 14 -20.76 4.54 -18.21
C GLY A 14 -20.08 5.85 -17.77
N ARG A 15 -20.88 6.89 -17.46
CA ARG A 15 -20.42 8.15 -16.90
C ARG A 15 -20.87 8.27 -15.45
N MET A 16 -19.96 8.64 -14.57
CA MET A 16 -20.26 8.94 -13.18
C MET A 16 -20.37 10.46 -13.02
N VAL A 17 -21.47 10.90 -12.41
CA VAL A 17 -21.72 12.28 -12.01
C VAL A 17 -21.86 12.32 -10.49
N ILE A 18 -21.21 13.29 -9.87
CA ILE A 18 -21.21 13.44 -8.41
C ILE A 18 -21.95 14.72 -8.06
N ALA A 19 -22.97 14.61 -7.22
CA ALA A 19 -23.72 15.78 -6.78
C ALA A 19 -22.79 16.81 -6.10
N GLY A 20 -22.89 18.08 -6.53
CA GLY A 20 -22.08 19.17 -5.99
C GLY A 20 -20.65 19.28 -6.54
N LEU A 21 -20.22 18.38 -7.43
CA LEU A 21 -18.93 18.50 -8.12
C LEU A 21 -19.16 18.77 -9.62
N PRO A 22 -18.57 19.83 -10.19
CA PRO A 22 -18.64 20.05 -11.63
C PRO A 22 -17.78 19.01 -12.35
N GLY A 23 -18.30 18.48 -13.47
CA GLY A 23 -17.58 17.53 -14.32
C GLY A 23 -18.23 16.16 -14.42
N HIS A 24 -17.69 15.35 -15.31
CA HIS A 24 -18.09 13.97 -15.55
C HIS A 24 -16.87 13.08 -15.42
N PHE A 25 -17.07 11.90 -14.84
CA PHE A 25 -16.04 10.90 -14.71
C PHE A 25 -16.34 9.72 -15.62
N VAL A 26 -15.32 9.16 -16.26
CA VAL A 26 -15.45 8.06 -17.22
C VAL A 26 -14.40 6.99 -16.94
N GLN A 27 -14.71 5.75 -17.29
CA GLN A 27 -13.71 4.68 -17.26
C GLN A 27 -12.92 4.67 -18.58
N ALA A 28 -11.60 4.47 -18.49
CA ALA A 28 -10.71 4.40 -19.64
C ALA A 28 -10.01 3.04 -19.71
N PRO A 29 -10.70 1.97 -20.16
CA PRO A 29 -10.14 0.61 -20.17
C PRO A 29 -8.98 0.42 -21.15
N ALA A 30 -8.75 1.36 -22.06
CA ALA A 30 -7.58 1.37 -22.94
C ALA A 30 -6.31 1.84 -22.22
N ARG A 31 -6.45 2.55 -21.11
CA ARG A 31 -5.34 3.07 -20.32
C ARG A 31 -4.95 2.05 -19.25
N ARG A 32 -3.66 2.00 -18.94
CA ARG A 32 -3.09 1.07 -17.98
C ARG A 32 -2.62 1.82 -16.74
N LEU A 33 -2.91 1.23 -15.59
CA LEU A 33 -2.37 1.66 -14.32
C LEU A 33 -1.01 0.98 -14.11
N THR A 34 0.02 1.77 -13.78
CA THR A 34 1.30 1.26 -13.30
C THR A 34 1.38 1.44 -11.78
N LEU A 35 1.78 0.39 -11.08
CA LEU A 35 1.96 0.42 -9.63
C LEU A 35 3.31 -0.20 -9.28
N GLU A 36 4.05 0.51 -8.44
CA GLU A 36 5.33 0.05 -7.89
C GLU A 36 5.16 -0.20 -6.40
N ALA A 37 5.78 -1.24 -5.88
CA ALA A 37 5.83 -1.51 -4.46
C ALA A 37 7.23 -1.84 -3.98
N SER A 38 7.53 -1.41 -2.76
CA SER A 38 8.81 -1.60 -2.08
C SER A 38 8.60 -2.12 -0.66
N GLY A 39 9.69 -2.56 -0.02
CA GLY A 39 9.64 -3.05 1.36
C GLY A 39 8.81 -4.34 1.50
N LEU A 40 8.95 -5.26 0.53
CA LEU A 40 8.25 -6.53 0.54
C LEU A 40 8.68 -7.35 1.77
N ALA A 41 7.71 -7.78 2.57
CA ALA A 41 7.94 -8.61 3.75
C ALA A 41 6.94 -9.76 3.79
N ALA A 42 7.44 -10.99 3.82
CA ALA A 42 6.62 -12.18 3.99
C ALA A 42 6.10 -12.25 5.44
N LEU A 43 4.78 -12.19 5.60
CA LEU A 43 4.10 -12.30 6.88
C LEU A 43 3.40 -13.65 6.96
N SER A 44 3.72 -14.42 7.99
CA SER A 44 3.01 -15.65 8.33
C SER A 44 1.98 -15.37 9.41
N GLY A 45 0.78 -15.90 9.26
CA GLY A 45 -0.31 -15.70 10.22
C GLY A 45 -1.44 -16.67 10.00
N TYR A 46 -2.31 -16.76 11.00
CA TYR A 46 -3.56 -17.49 10.91
C TYR A 46 -4.70 -16.55 11.25
N ALA A 47 -5.79 -16.63 10.50
CA ALA A 47 -7.02 -15.89 10.78
C ALA A 47 -8.16 -16.88 10.96
N LEU A 48 -9.05 -16.61 11.92
CA LEU A 48 -10.29 -17.38 12.05
C LEU A 48 -11.24 -16.91 10.95
N ARG A 49 -11.60 -17.79 10.01
CA ARG A 49 -12.58 -17.54 8.95
C ARG A 49 -13.63 -18.63 8.99
N ASP A 50 -14.90 -18.25 9.05
CA ASP A 50 -16.05 -19.18 9.10
C ASP A 50 -15.91 -20.25 10.21
N GLY A 51 -15.32 -19.88 11.35
CA GLY A 51 -15.09 -20.79 12.48
C GLY A 51 -13.92 -21.78 12.30
N ALA A 52 -13.19 -21.73 11.19
CA ALA A 52 -11.98 -22.50 10.94
C ALA A 52 -10.74 -21.61 10.96
N LEU A 53 -9.62 -22.13 11.51
CA LEU A 53 -8.34 -21.46 11.44
C LEU A 53 -7.79 -21.59 10.01
N ALA A 54 -7.75 -20.49 9.27
CA ALA A 54 -7.20 -20.44 7.92
C ALA A 54 -5.80 -19.81 7.94
N ASN A 55 -4.90 -20.33 7.11
CA ASN A 55 -3.61 -19.70 6.87
C ASN A 55 -3.84 -18.34 6.20
N ASP A 56 -3.40 -17.26 6.84
CA ASP A 56 -3.49 -15.88 6.34
C ASP A 56 -2.12 -15.36 5.90
N SER A 57 -1.24 -16.26 5.42
CA SER A 57 0.05 -15.85 4.88
C SER A 57 -0.12 -14.83 3.75
N ARG A 58 0.63 -13.74 3.84
CA ARG A 58 0.59 -12.63 2.89
C ARG A 58 1.96 -11.98 2.78
N ILE A 59 2.18 -11.23 1.71
CA ILE A 59 3.34 -10.34 1.61
C ILE A 59 2.82 -8.92 1.79
N ALA A 60 3.37 -8.20 2.76
CA ALA A 60 3.09 -6.78 2.94
C ALA A 60 4.12 -5.96 2.16
N ALA A 61 3.69 -4.84 1.57
CA ALA A 61 4.56 -3.90 0.89
C ALA A 61 3.97 -2.47 0.97
N ARG A 62 4.75 -1.48 0.54
CA ARG A 62 4.28 -0.10 0.32
C ARG A 62 4.20 0.15 -1.17
N ALA A 63 3.02 0.46 -1.66
CA ALA A 63 2.76 0.72 -3.06
C ALA A 63 2.59 2.21 -3.34
N LYS A 64 2.95 2.62 -4.56
CA LYS A 64 2.71 3.96 -5.09
C LYS A 64 2.44 3.90 -6.59
N LEU A 65 1.85 4.96 -7.11
CA LEU A 65 1.78 5.21 -8.55
C LEU A 65 2.97 6.13 -8.88
N PRO A 66 3.92 5.70 -9.74
CA PRO A 66 5.15 6.46 -9.96
C PRO A 66 4.94 7.75 -10.76
N GLU A 67 4.00 7.74 -11.71
CA GLU A 67 3.70 8.88 -12.59
C GLU A 67 2.29 9.43 -12.36
N ASP A 68 1.31 8.54 -12.21
CA ASP A 68 -0.09 8.89 -12.00
C ASP A 68 -0.40 9.21 -10.52
N SER A 69 -1.58 9.79 -10.26
CA SER A 69 -2.12 9.93 -8.91
C SER A 69 -3.39 9.11 -8.72
N LEU A 70 -3.67 8.73 -7.47
CA LEU A 70 -4.91 8.06 -7.08
C LEU A 70 -5.64 8.92 -6.06
N GLY A 71 -6.91 9.18 -6.25
CA GLY A 71 -7.75 9.89 -5.29
C GLY A 71 -9.13 9.26 -5.16
N ARG A 72 -9.96 9.80 -4.27
CA ARG A 72 -11.39 9.54 -4.20
C ARG A 72 -12.12 10.69 -4.85
N ALA A 73 -13.05 10.41 -5.74
CA ALA A 73 -13.86 11.45 -6.34
C ALA A 73 -14.68 12.16 -5.24
N GLY A 74 -14.61 13.49 -5.19
CA GLY A 74 -15.19 14.31 -4.12
C GLY A 74 -14.26 14.63 -2.95
N LEU A 75 -13.06 14.02 -2.87
CA LEU A 75 -12.01 14.42 -1.93
C LEU A 75 -10.83 15.06 -2.67
N SER A 76 -10.20 16.04 -2.02
CA SER A 76 -8.96 16.65 -2.50
C SER A 76 -7.72 15.83 -2.16
N GLU A 77 -7.83 14.88 -1.25
CA GLU A 77 -6.71 14.02 -0.83
C GLU A 77 -6.37 13.00 -1.93
N GLU A 78 -5.08 12.89 -2.22
CA GLU A 78 -4.53 11.90 -3.13
C GLU A 78 -3.64 10.93 -2.35
N ALA A 79 -3.62 9.67 -2.80
CA ALA A 79 -2.80 8.63 -2.25
C ALA A 79 -1.33 8.91 -2.57
N GLY A 80 -0.51 9.06 -1.54
CA GLY A 80 0.94 8.95 -1.67
C GLY A 80 1.35 7.48 -1.70
N GLU A 81 2.12 7.05 -0.70
CA GLU A 81 2.35 5.62 -0.48
C GLU A 81 1.18 4.98 0.27
N MET A 82 0.72 3.83 -0.23
CA MET A 82 -0.38 3.06 0.34
C MET A 82 0.07 1.65 0.74
N PRO A 83 -0.49 1.06 1.82
CA PRO A 83 -0.27 -0.34 2.13
C PRO A 83 -0.75 -1.24 0.98
N LEU A 84 0.08 -2.22 0.62
CA LEU A 84 -0.23 -3.29 -0.32
C LEU A 84 -0.19 -4.63 0.40
N ALA A 85 -1.30 -5.36 0.36
CA ALA A 85 -1.38 -6.75 0.77
C ALA A 85 -1.39 -7.67 -0.44
N ILE A 86 -0.37 -8.51 -0.58
CA ILE A 86 -0.28 -9.53 -1.63
C ILE A 86 -0.70 -10.87 -1.05
N ARG A 87 -1.65 -11.53 -1.70
CA ARG A 87 -2.32 -12.74 -1.21
C ARG A 87 -2.40 -13.81 -2.31
N PRO A 88 -2.35 -15.10 -1.94
CA PRO A 88 -2.71 -16.17 -2.86
C PRO A 88 -4.20 -16.12 -3.17
N LEU A 89 -4.59 -16.43 -4.41
CA LEU A 89 -5.98 -16.59 -4.80
C LEU A 89 -6.66 -17.67 -3.92
N PRO A 90 -7.92 -17.47 -3.51
CA PRO A 90 -8.65 -18.48 -2.75
C PRO A 90 -8.73 -19.81 -3.51
N GLU A 91 -8.55 -20.92 -2.80
CA GLU A 91 -8.68 -22.27 -3.36
C GLU A 91 -10.13 -22.52 -3.83
N GLY A 92 -10.28 -23.14 -5.00
CA GLY A 92 -11.59 -23.46 -5.59
C GLY A 92 -12.07 -22.49 -6.69
N GLY A 93 -11.33 -21.42 -6.97
CA GLY A 93 -11.56 -20.57 -8.14
C GLY A 93 -10.83 -21.09 -9.38
N MET A 94 -11.50 -21.14 -10.54
CA MET A 94 -10.88 -21.35 -11.86
C MET A 94 -10.00 -20.15 -12.31
N ALA A 95 -9.79 -19.17 -11.44
CA ALA A 95 -9.11 -17.93 -11.77
C ALA A 95 -7.59 -18.15 -11.78
N THR A 96 -6.99 -18.20 -12.97
CA THR A 96 -5.54 -18.06 -13.17
C THR A 96 -5.11 -16.59 -13.29
N ARG A 97 -6.06 -15.67 -13.13
CA ARG A 97 -5.86 -14.25 -13.38
C ARG A 97 -5.42 -13.54 -12.12
N MET A 98 -4.38 -12.74 -12.24
CA MET A 98 -3.92 -11.83 -11.19
C MET A 98 -4.90 -10.65 -11.06
N LEU A 99 -5.34 -10.36 -9.85
CA LEU A 99 -6.35 -9.33 -9.58
C LEU A 99 -5.80 -8.26 -8.64
N LEU A 100 -6.04 -7.01 -8.97
CA LEU A 100 -5.75 -5.86 -8.12
C LEU A 100 -7.07 -5.29 -7.58
N VAL A 101 -7.12 -4.94 -6.31
CA VAL A 101 -8.21 -4.18 -5.71
C VAL A 101 -7.63 -2.94 -5.06
N LEU A 102 -8.18 -1.78 -5.40
CA LEU A 102 -7.83 -0.48 -4.82
C LEU A 102 -9.06 0.07 -4.10
N ALA A 103 -8.90 0.53 -2.87
CA ALA A 103 -9.99 1.07 -2.07
C ALA A 103 -9.49 2.17 -1.14
N HIS A 104 -10.45 2.88 -0.55
CA HIS A 104 -10.22 3.93 0.43
C HIS A 104 -11.24 3.80 1.57
N GLY A 105 -10.79 3.73 2.81
CA GLY A 105 -11.66 3.55 3.97
C GLY A 105 -12.21 2.12 4.10
N GLY A 106 -13.27 1.96 4.91
CA GLY A 106 -13.80 0.63 5.26
C GLY A 106 -13.02 -0.01 6.41
N GLU A 107 -12.48 -1.22 6.20
CA GLU A 107 -11.72 -1.94 7.24
C GLU A 107 -10.33 -1.34 7.49
N GLU A 108 -9.71 -0.76 6.45
CA GLU A 108 -8.43 -0.05 6.57
C GLU A 108 -8.64 1.47 6.43
N PRO A 109 -8.07 2.28 7.34
CA PRO A 109 -8.13 3.72 7.21
C PRO A 109 -7.29 4.18 6.01
N GLY A 110 -7.88 5.03 5.16
CA GLY A 110 -7.21 5.62 3.99
C GLY A 110 -7.11 4.68 2.79
N TYR A 111 -6.25 5.04 1.84
CA TYR A 111 -6.02 4.28 0.61
C TYR A 111 -5.26 2.99 0.89
N HIS A 112 -5.69 1.88 0.28
CA HIS A 112 -5.03 0.59 0.39
C HIS A 112 -5.22 -0.23 -0.89
N ALA A 113 -4.29 -1.17 -1.10
CA ALA A 113 -4.28 -2.06 -2.24
C ALA A 113 -4.23 -3.53 -1.80
N THR A 114 -4.97 -4.39 -2.50
CA THR A 114 -4.83 -5.85 -2.36
C THR A 114 -4.54 -6.48 -3.72
N LEU A 115 -3.46 -7.25 -3.81
CA LEU A 115 -3.06 -8.00 -4.99
C LEU A 115 -3.28 -9.48 -4.75
N TRP A 116 -4.09 -10.12 -5.58
CA TRP A 116 -4.34 -11.55 -5.56
C TRP A 116 -3.58 -12.23 -6.70
N LEU A 117 -2.74 -13.20 -6.35
CA LEU A 117 -1.87 -13.91 -7.28
C LEU A 117 -2.21 -15.40 -7.35
N PRO A 118 -2.06 -16.05 -8.51
CA PRO A 118 -2.00 -17.50 -8.59
C PRO A 118 -0.98 -18.06 -7.61
N ASN A 119 -1.29 -19.22 -7.01
CA ASN A 119 -0.45 -19.84 -5.97
C ASN A 119 1.01 -20.03 -6.40
N GLU A 120 1.24 -20.39 -7.66
CA GLU A 120 2.59 -20.57 -8.22
C GLU A 120 3.40 -19.26 -8.18
N ILE A 121 2.81 -18.16 -8.64
CA ILE A 121 3.44 -16.83 -8.66
C ILE A 121 3.64 -16.34 -7.22
N PHE A 122 2.63 -16.49 -6.36
CA PHE A 122 2.74 -16.10 -4.96
C PHE A 122 3.87 -16.84 -4.24
N SER A 123 4.00 -18.14 -4.47
CA SER A 123 5.02 -18.97 -3.83
C SER A 123 6.43 -18.63 -4.32
N ALA A 124 6.59 -18.38 -5.62
CA ALA A 124 7.85 -17.90 -6.20
C ALA A 124 8.25 -16.52 -5.63
N LEU A 125 7.31 -15.57 -5.59
CA LEU A 125 7.56 -14.25 -5.03
C LEU A 125 7.93 -14.35 -3.54
N LYS A 126 7.20 -15.15 -2.76
CA LYS A 126 7.49 -15.36 -1.34
C LYS A 126 8.90 -15.91 -1.12
N GLN A 127 9.29 -16.92 -1.91
CA GLN A 127 10.64 -17.50 -1.84
C GLN A 127 11.72 -16.47 -2.18
N ASP A 128 11.48 -15.62 -3.18
CA ASP A 128 12.43 -14.56 -3.54
C ASP A 128 12.47 -13.44 -2.49
N VAL A 129 11.36 -13.11 -1.82
CA VAL A 129 11.35 -12.18 -0.68
C VAL A 129 12.14 -12.74 0.50
N GLU A 130 11.91 -14.00 0.86
CA GLU A 130 12.63 -14.67 1.96
C GLU A 130 14.14 -14.81 1.67
N ALA A 131 14.52 -14.86 0.40
CA ALA A 131 15.91 -14.92 -0.04
C ALA A 131 16.51 -13.55 -0.42
N ASP A 132 15.84 -12.46 -0.10
CA ASP A 132 16.26 -11.07 -0.37
C ASP A 132 16.53 -10.75 -1.86
N ARG A 133 15.85 -11.47 -2.76
CA ARG A 133 15.88 -11.28 -4.22
C ARG A 133 14.71 -10.46 -4.75
N ALA A 134 13.73 -10.13 -3.90
CA ALA A 134 12.53 -9.39 -4.26
C ALA A 134 12.29 -8.21 -3.29
N GLY A 135 13.01 -7.12 -3.49
CA GLY A 135 12.87 -5.89 -2.70
C GLY A 135 12.01 -4.82 -3.37
N GLN A 136 11.79 -4.95 -4.69
CA GLN A 136 10.89 -4.11 -5.48
C GLN A 136 9.96 -4.97 -6.34
N LEU A 137 8.72 -4.51 -6.49
CA LEU A 137 7.69 -5.10 -7.32
C LEU A 137 7.14 -4.02 -8.26
N SER A 138 6.96 -4.34 -9.53
CA SER A 138 6.22 -3.50 -10.48
C SER A 138 5.10 -4.32 -11.10
N LEU A 139 3.96 -3.67 -11.34
CA LEU A 139 2.84 -4.27 -12.04
C LEU A 139 2.13 -3.29 -12.95
N VAL A 140 1.47 -3.84 -13.96
CA VAL A 140 0.62 -3.12 -14.90
C VAL A 140 -0.75 -3.75 -14.94
N ALA A 141 -1.79 -2.96 -14.75
CA ALA A 141 -3.17 -3.43 -14.66
C ALA A 141 -4.15 -2.60 -15.47
N THR A 142 -5.19 -3.25 -16.00
CA THR A 142 -6.39 -2.60 -16.52
C THR A 142 -7.39 -2.49 -15.39
N THR A 143 -7.83 -1.28 -15.05
CA THR A 143 -8.66 -1.03 -13.86
C THR A 143 -10.03 -0.46 -14.21
N SER A 144 -10.98 -0.62 -13.29
CA SER A 144 -12.29 0.04 -13.32
C SER A 144 -12.27 1.43 -12.66
N LEU A 145 -11.10 2.05 -12.55
CA LEU A 145 -10.94 3.39 -11.99
C LEU A 145 -11.56 4.43 -12.92
N TRP A 146 -11.96 5.55 -12.33
CA TRP A 146 -12.54 6.67 -13.04
C TRP A 146 -11.47 7.71 -13.35
N LEU A 147 -11.63 8.41 -14.47
CA LEU A 147 -10.85 9.59 -14.85
C LEU A 147 -11.80 10.75 -15.07
N ASP A 148 -11.31 11.97 -14.95
CA ASP A 148 -12.03 13.13 -15.48
C ASP A 148 -12.25 12.94 -17.00
N GLU A 149 -13.44 13.28 -17.50
CA GLU A 149 -13.75 13.15 -18.93
C GLU A 149 -12.75 13.93 -19.81
N ALA A 150 -12.22 15.06 -19.33
CA ALA A 150 -11.20 15.84 -20.03
C ALA A 150 -9.84 15.10 -20.16
N GLU A 151 -9.57 14.13 -19.27
CA GLU A 151 -8.33 13.34 -19.25
C GLU A 151 -8.45 12.01 -19.99
N ARG A 152 -9.67 11.63 -20.42
CA ARG A 152 -9.95 10.35 -21.08
C ARG A 152 -9.06 10.11 -22.30
N ASP A 153 -8.93 11.12 -23.15
CA ASP A 153 -8.20 11.05 -24.42
C ASP A 153 -6.79 11.65 -24.31
N ALA A 154 -6.31 11.89 -23.08
CA ALA A 154 -4.94 12.32 -22.85
C ALA A 154 -3.94 11.28 -23.38
N PRO A 155 -2.82 11.70 -24.00
CA PRO A 155 -1.76 10.78 -24.41
C PRO A 155 -1.32 9.89 -23.25
N THR A 156 -0.91 8.66 -23.55
CA THR A 156 -0.52 7.67 -22.54
C THR A 156 0.66 8.13 -21.69
N GLU A 157 1.55 8.96 -22.24
CA GLU A 157 2.72 9.51 -21.55
C GLU A 157 2.40 10.65 -20.57
N ARG A 158 1.17 11.20 -20.61
CA ARG A 158 0.78 12.30 -19.73
C ARG A 158 0.20 11.73 -18.44
N PRO A 159 0.74 12.06 -17.25
CA PRO A 159 0.15 11.65 -15.97
C PRO A 159 -1.34 11.97 -15.86
N VAL A 160 -2.11 11.07 -15.24
CA VAL A 160 -3.54 11.28 -14.97
C VAL A 160 -3.89 11.06 -13.51
N ALA A 161 -5.01 11.65 -13.10
CA ALA A 161 -5.55 11.48 -11.76
C ALA A 161 -6.67 10.43 -11.75
N TRP A 162 -6.32 9.22 -11.34
CA TRP A 162 -7.29 8.14 -11.14
C TRP A 162 -8.18 8.41 -9.93
N ARG A 163 -9.47 8.10 -10.05
CA ARG A 163 -10.46 8.34 -9.02
C ARG A 163 -11.22 7.06 -8.65
N LEU A 164 -11.31 6.80 -7.36
CA LEU A 164 -12.25 5.85 -6.77
C LEU A 164 -13.64 6.50 -6.69
N GLY A 165 -14.69 5.74 -6.98
CA GLY A 165 -16.07 6.21 -6.81
C GLY A 165 -16.43 6.30 -5.32
N PRO A 166 -17.25 7.28 -4.89
CA PRO A 166 -17.68 7.38 -3.49
C PRO A 166 -18.57 6.19 -3.12
N ALA A 167 -18.42 5.69 -1.89
CA ALA A 167 -19.29 4.65 -1.34
C ALA A 167 -20.69 5.22 -1.01
N PRO A 168 -21.75 4.39 -0.99
CA PRO A 168 -23.11 4.86 -0.71
C PRO A 168 -23.31 5.38 0.72
N ASP A 169 -22.43 5.01 1.65
CA ASP A 169 -22.42 5.33 3.08
C ASP A 169 -21.42 6.43 3.47
N ASP A 170 -20.73 7.05 2.49
CA ASP A 170 -19.75 8.15 2.64
C ASP A 170 -18.47 7.81 3.45
N GLU A 171 -18.45 6.68 4.16
CA GLU A 171 -17.35 6.23 5.02
C GLU A 171 -16.18 5.60 4.24
N GLY A 172 -16.30 5.48 2.91
CA GLY A 172 -15.27 4.90 2.08
C GLY A 172 -15.45 5.15 0.58
N SER A 173 -14.91 4.24 -0.23
CA SER A 173 -15.08 4.23 -1.67
C SER A 173 -15.59 2.89 -2.17
N VAL A 174 -16.21 2.90 -3.35
CA VAL A 174 -16.46 1.65 -4.08
C VAL A 174 -15.11 1.11 -4.54
N PRO A 175 -14.73 -0.13 -4.17
CA PRO A 175 -13.44 -0.68 -4.55
C PRO A 175 -13.29 -0.78 -6.06
N ALA A 176 -12.20 -0.23 -6.60
CA ALA A 176 -11.85 -0.42 -8.00
C ALA A 176 -11.15 -1.77 -8.18
N ARG A 177 -11.58 -2.51 -9.20
CA ARG A 177 -11.02 -3.82 -9.55
C ARG A 177 -10.14 -3.68 -10.77
N GLY A 178 -9.01 -4.36 -10.74
CA GLY A 178 -8.03 -4.38 -11.82
C GLY A 178 -7.67 -5.80 -12.22
N LEU A 179 -7.51 -6.01 -13.52
CA LEU A 179 -6.88 -7.20 -14.07
C LEU A 179 -5.40 -6.88 -14.30
N VAL A 180 -4.51 -7.58 -13.59
CA VAL A 180 -3.07 -7.42 -13.75
C VAL A 180 -2.62 -8.19 -14.99
N GLU A 181 -1.95 -7.48 -15.90
CA GLU A 181 -1.48 -8.00 -17.18
C GLU A 181 0.00 -8.37 -17.12
N ARG A 182 0.78 -7.60 -16.37
CA ARG A 182 2.22 -7.82 -16.17
C ARG A 182 2.59 -7.59 -14.73
N ILE A 183 3.50 -8.41 -14.23
CA ILE A 183 4.12 -8.29 -12.92
C ILE A 183 5.60 -8.64 -13.05
N GLY A 184 6.45 -7.94 -12.33
CA GLY A 184 7.88 -8.23 -12.23
C GLY A 184 8.40 -7.81 -10.87
N TRP A 185 9.42 -8.50 -10.38
CA TRP A 185 10.12 -8.13 -9.16
C TRP A 185 11.63 -8.25 -9.36
N SER A 186 12.36 -7.48 -8.57
CA SER A 186 13.81 -7.48 -8.55
C SER A 186 14.31 -7.27 -7.13
N ALA A 187 15.59 -7.52 -6.91
CA ALA A 187 16.27 -7.08 -5.70
C ALA A 187 16.05 -5.57 -5.54
N ALA A 188 15.97 -5.10 -4.29
CA ALA A 188 15.99 -3.66 -4.06
C ALA A 188 17.27 -3.10 -4.68
N ALA A 189 17.16 -2.01 -5.44
CA ALA A 189 18.34 -1.27 -5.85
C ALA A 189 19.12 -0.94 -4.57
N ALA A 190 20.42 -1.27 -4.53
CA ALA A 190 21.27 -0.80 -3.46
C ALA A 190 21.08 0.71 -3.37
N SER A 191 20.61 1.21 -2.23
CA SER A 191 20.53 2.65 -1.99
C SER A 191 21.87 3.23 -2.41
N PRO A 192 21.90 4.28 -3.26
CA PRO A 192 23.17 4.87 -3.65
C PRO A 192 23.87 5.25 -2.35
N THR A 193 24.94 4.53 -2.03
CA THR A 193 25.88 4.96 -1.03
C THR A 193 26.41 6.26 -1.61
N PHE A 194 25.89 7.39 -1.14
CA PHE A 194 26.56 8.66 -1.33
C PHE A 194 27.99 8.39 -0.89
N ALA A 195 28.94 8.52 -1.82
CA ALA A 195 30.35 8.44 -1.48
C ALA A 195 30.55 9.42 -0.33
N GLN A 196 30.79 8.89 0.87
CA GLN A 196 31.19 9.70 2.01
C GLN A 196 32.43 10.44 1.55
N ALA A 197 32.30 11.76 1.43
CA ALA A 197 33.45 12.62 1.36
C ALA A 197 34.30 12.29 2.59
N ASP A 198 35.59 12.00 2.37
CA ASP A 198 36.59 11.89 3.43
C ASP A 198 36.55 13.18 4.26
N GLU A 199 35.91 13.14 5.43
CA GLU A 199 36.13 14.08 6.52
C GLU A 199 35.74 13.44 7.87
N GLU A 200 36.77 13.11 8.64
CA GLU A 200 36.81 12.69 10.06
C GLU A 200 36.20 11.33 10.46
N PRO A 201 36.86 10.57 11.36
CA PRO A 201 36.41 9.23 11.72
C PRO A 201 35.08 9.31 12.48
N GLU A 202 34.01 8.89 11.80
CA GLU A 202 32.69 8.70 12.41
C GLU A 202 32.80 7.74 13.60
N GLU A 203 32.43 8.22 14.79
CA GLU A 203 32.19 7.39 15.98
C GLU A 203 31.31 6.20 15.55
N THR A 204 31.89 5.01 15.60
CA THR A 204 31.22 3.83 15.06
C THR A 204 29.92 3.58 15.83
N VAL A 205 28.87 3.10 15.15
CA VAL A 205 27.59 2.70 15.77
C VAL A 205 27.80 1.77 16.98
N ALA A 206 28.91 1.01 17.00
CA ALA A 206 29.34 0.21 18.13
C ALA A 206 29.68 1.05 19.38
N GLU A 207 30.38 2.18 19.26
CA GLU A 207 30.68 3.09 20.38
C GLU A 207 29.42 3.77 20.91
N ALA A 208 28.51 4.18 20.01
CA ALA A 208 27.20 4.72 20.39
C ALA A 208 26.34 3.70 21.15
N LEU A 209 26.29 2.44 20.68
CA LEU A 209 25.60 1.34 21.36
C LEU A 209 26.24 0.99 22.71
N THR A 210 27.56 1.07 22.81
CA THR A 210 28.29 0.80 24.06
C THR A 210 28.02 1.89 25.10
N ARG A 211 27.97 3.16 24.68
CA ARG A 211 27.62 4.30 25.54
C ARG A 211 26.15 4.23 26.02
N LEU A 212 25.22 3.85 25.14
CA LEU A 212 23.81 3.61 25.49
C LEU A 212 23.62 2.47 26.49
N ASN A 213 24.31 1.35 26.28
CA ASN A 213 24.26 0.21 27.21
C ASN A 213 24.83 0.59 28.60
N TRP A 214 25.86 1.44 28.62
CA TRP A 214 26.45 1.92 29.87
C TRP A 214 25.55 2.91 30.62
N SER A 215 24.91 3.85 29.93
CA SER A 215 23.97 4.80 30.56
C SER A 215 22.73 4.07 31.11
N LEU A 216 22.23 3.06 30.40
CA LEU A 216 21.09 2.25 30.84
C LEU A 216 21.42 1.46 32.12
N LYS A 217 22.62 0.88 32.21
CA LYS A 217 23.10 0.22 33.43
C LYS A 217 23.20 1.19 34.61
N GLN A 218 23.63 2.42 34.40
CA GLN A 218 23.68 3.44 35.46
C GLN A 218 22.28 3.84 35.94
N ILE A 219 21.33 4.05 35.02
CA ILE A 219 19.93 4.37 35.38
C ILE A 219 19.31 3.22 36.19
N ALA A 220 19.50 1.97 35.77
CA ALA A 220 18.99 0.80 36.49
C ALA A 220 19.58 0.70 37.91
N LEU A 221 20.87 1.00 38.09
CA LEU A 221 21.53 0.98 39.39
C LEU A 221 21.00 2.07 40.33
N VAL A 222 20.74 3.28 39.81
CA VAL A 222 20.13 4.38 40.60
C VAL A 222 18.70 4.02 41.00
N LEU A 223 17.90 3.43 40.11
CA LEU A 223 16.53 2.99 40.42
C LEU A 223 16.51 1.91 41.50
N LEU A 224 17.42 0.93 41.41
CA LEU A 224 17.57 -0.10 42.45
C LEU A 224 17.92 0.53 43.80
N PHE A 225 18.83 1.50 43.82
CA PHE A 225 19.24 2.18 45.04
C PHE A 225 18.09 3.00 45.65
N LEU A 226 17.30 3.70 44.82
CA LEU A 226 16.11 4.42 45.25
C LEU A 226 15.04 3.47 45.83
N MET A 227 14.84 2.29 45.22
CA MET A 227 13.94 1.28 45.77
C MET A 227 14.40 0.77 47.13
N ILE A 228 15.70 0.54 47.32
CA ILE A 228 16.26 0.11 48.61
C ILE A 228 16.03 1.20 49.67
N ILE A 229 16.29 2.47 49.35
CA ILE A 229 16.05 3.59 50.28
C ILE A 229 14.56 3.70 50.64
N ALA A 230 13.66 3.54 49.67
CA ALA A 230 12.22 3.57 49.91
C ALA A 230 11.73 2.40 50.79
N ALA A 231 12.38 1.24 50.70
CA ALA A 231 12.05 0.07 51.51
C ALA A 231 12.63 0.11 52.95
N LEU A 232 13.66 0.92 53.19
CA LEU A 232 14.25 1.14 54.52
C LEU A 232 13.57 2.26 55.33
N LYS A 233 12.51 2.87 54.79
CA LYS A 233 11.73 3.94 55.44
C LYS A 233 10.35 3.44 55.82
#